data_AF-A0A534P7G8-F1
#
_entry.id   AF-A0A534P7G8-F1
#
_cell.length_a   1.000
_cell.length_b   1.000
_cell.length_c   1.000
_cell.angle_alpha   90.00
_cell.angle_beta   90.00
_cell.angle_gamma   90.00
#
_symmetry.space_group_name_H-M   'P 1'
#
loop_
_entity.id
_entity.type
_entity.pdbx_description
1 polymer ?
#
loop_
_entity_poly.entity_id
_entity_poly.type
_entity_poly.pdbx_seq_one_letter_code
_entity_poly.pdbx_strand_id
1 'polypeptide(L)'
;MTSGQQDIAGHLDRHLTTELGRLFAATLGGVVLIYLVIDFADRAHGFHGRAWGKSVLELYANKAAVVSYQLAPAALIIAAALLVTLLSRRGELIALYGLGVRPLRLAL
;
A
#
# COMPACT_ATOMS: atom_id res chain seq x y z
N MET A 1 -17.36 30.93 -13.29
CA MET A 1 -16.53 30.63 -12.10
C MET A 1 -16.18 29.13 -12.01
N THR A 2 -15.89 28.44 -13.12
CA THR A 2 -15.93 26.96 -13.17
C THR A 2 -14.62 26.28 -13.60
N SER A 3 -13.62 27.01 -14.10
CA SER A 3 -12.38 26.38 -14.62
C SER A 3 -11.29 26.21 -13.54
N GLY A 4 -11.05 27.22 -12.70
CA GLY A 4 -9.98 27.16 -11.70
C GLY A 4 -10.22 26.20 -10.53
N GLN A 5 -11.47 25.88 -10.20
CA GLN A 5 -11.81 24.95 -9.12
C GLN A 5 -11.68 23.46 -9.56
N GLN A 6 -11.78 23.20 -10.86
CA GLN A 6 -11.63 21.85 -11.44
C GLN A 6 -10.16 21.42 -11.49
N ASP A 7 -9.24 22.35 -11.82
CA ASP A 7 -7.80 22.07 -11.81
C ASP A 7 -7.28 21.72 -10.41
N ILE A 8 -7.72 22.43 -9.37
CA ILE A 8 -7.29 22.18 -7.98
C ILE A 8 -7.78 20.80 -7.51
N ALA A 9 -9.03 20.44 -7.82
CA ALA A 9 -9.59 19.14 -7.45
C ALA A 9 -8.82 17.98 -8.11
N GLY A 10 -8.43 18.11 -9.38
CA GLY A 10 -7.64 17.09 -10.08
C GLY A 10 -6.24 16.92 -9.51
N HIS A 11 -5.60 18.00 -9.06
CA HIS A 11 -4.30 17.93 -8.40
C HIS A 11 -4.37 17.26 -7.02
N LEU A 12 -5.44 17.54 -6.25
CA LEU A 12 -5.67 16.90 -4.95
C LEU A 12 -5.90 15.40 -5.11
N ASP A 13 -6.76 14.99 -6.03
CA ASP A 13 -7.05 13.57 -6.27
C ASP A 13 -5.79 12.80 -6.72
N ARG A 14 -5.01 13.37 -7.63
CA ARG A 14 -3.74 12.79 -8.04
C ARG A 14 -2.74 12.68 -6.88
N HIS A 15 -2.70 13.66 -5.99
CA HIS A 15 -1.84 13.62 -4.82
C HIS A 15 -2.27 12.51 -3.85
N LEU A 16 -3.57 12.40 -3.57
CA LEU A 16 -4.13 11.40 -2.67
C LEU A 16 -3.98 9.98 -3.20
N THR A 17 -4.23 9.75 -4.49
CA THR A 17 -4.04 8.45 -5.15
C THR A 17 -2.56 8.05 -5.18
N THR A 18 -1.66 9.00 -5.43
CA THR A 18 -0.20 8.73 -5.38
C THR A 18 0.25 8.38 -3.96
N GLU A 19 -0.21 9.13 -2.95
CA GLU A 19 0.17 8.89 -1.56
C GLU A 19 -0.45 7.59 -1.03
N LEU A 20 -1.72 7.30 -1.38
CA LEU A 20 -2.36 6.02 -1.08
C LEU A 20 -1.61 4.86 -1.72
N GLY A 21 -1.27 4.96 -3.01
CA GLY A 21 -0.51 3.94 -3.73
C GLY A 21 0.85 3.69 -3.10
N ARG A 22 1.54 4.74 -2.64
CA ARG A 22 2.81 4.64 -1.93
C ARG A 22 2.66 3.94 -0.56
N LEU A 23 1.65 4.33 0.23
CA LEU A 23 1.37 3.71 1.53
C LEU A 23 0.94 2.26 1.38
N PHE A 24 0.16 1.96 0.35
CA PHE A 24 -0.26 0.61 -0.01
C PHE A 24 0.93 -0.26 -0.39
N ALA A 25 1.78 0.20 -1.31
CA ALA A 25 2.98 -0.53 -1.72
C ALA A 25 3.94 -0.76 -0.53
N ALA A 26 4.14 0.25 0.32
CA ALA A 26 4.99 0.13 1.51
C ALA A 26 4.41 -0.88 2.52
N THR A 27 3.10 -0.82 2.78
CA THR A 27 2.42 -1.72 3.71
C THR A 27 2.42 -3.15 3.18
N LEU A 28 1.99 -3.35 1.93
CA LEU A 28 1.95 -4.67 1.30
C LEU A 28 3.34 -5.28 1.22
N GLY A 29 4.33 -4.51 0.75
CA GLY A 29 5.72 -4.95 0.68
C GLY A 29 6.28 -5.33 2.06
N GLY A 30 6.00 -4.52 3.09
CA GLY A 30 6.42 -4.80 4.47
C GLY A 30 5.85 -6.11 5.01
N VAL A 31 4.53 -6.32 4.87
CA VAL A 31 3.88 -7.54 5.40
C VAL A 31 4.30 -8.78 4.59
N VAL A 32 4.40 -8.67 3.26
CA VAL A 32 4.88 -9.76 2.41
C VAL A 32 6.33 -10.13 2.77
N LEU A 33 7.20 -9.13 2.96
CA LEU A 33 8.59 -9.37 3.35
C LEU A 33 8.67 -10.11 4.69
N ILE A 34 7.94 -9.66 5.71
CA ILE A 34 7.89 -10.32 7.02
C ILE A 34 7.42 -11.76 6.87
N TYR A 35 6.35 -11.99 6.10
CA TYR A 35 5.85 -13.34 5.82
C TYR A 35 6.92 -14.22 5.20
N LEU A 36 7.57 -13.76 4.12
CA LEU A 36 8.57 -14.56 3.40
C LEU A 36 9.79 -14.87 4.27
N VAL A 37 10.23 -13.93 5.12
CA VAL A 37 11.36 -14.13 6.03
C VAL A 37 11.04 -15.20 7.07
N ILE A 38 9.86 -15.10 7.71
CA ILE A 38 9.42 -16.10 8.70
C ILE A 38 9.31 -17.47 8.03
N ASP A 39 8.65 -17.51 6.88
CA ASP A 39 8.42 -18.74 6.13
C ASP A 39 9.72 -19.41 5.66
N PHE A 40 10.70 -18.59 5.27
CA PHE A 40 12.04 -19.02 4.92
C PHE A 40 12.80 -19.57 6.11
N ALA A 41 12.80 -18.86 7.24
CA ALA A 41 13.44 -19.33 8.46
C ALA A 41 12.87 -20.68 8.90
N ASP A 42 11.55 -20.83 8.84
CA ASP A 42 10.86 -22.07 9.19
C ASP A 42 11.21 -23.22 8.24
N ARG A 43 11.40 -22.97 6.94
CA ARG A 43 11.66 -24.02 5.94
C ARG A 43 13.12 -24.20 5.55
N ALA A 44 14.03 -23.39 6.07
CA ALA A 44 15.44 -23.40 5.72
C ALA A 44 16.09 -24.77 5.89
N HIS A 45 15.69 -25.51 6.92
CA HIS A 45 16.17 -26.86 7.22
C HIS A 45 15.79 -27.91 6.16
N GLY A 46 14.86 -27.62 5.26
CA GLY A 46 14.48 -28.50 4.15
C GLY A 46 15.30 -28.30 2.88
N PHE A 47 16.09 -27.23 2.79
CA PHE A 47 16.79 -26.87 1.56
C PHE A 47 18.16 -27.53 1.47
N HIS A 48 18.24 -28.62 0.71
CA HIS A 48 19.48 -29.35 0.45
C HIS A 48 19.56 -29.77 -1.04
N GLY A 49 20.76 -29.92 -1.57
CA GLY A 49 21.00 -30.43 -2.94
C GLY A 49 21.70 -29.46 -3.89
N ARG A 50 22.01 -29.93 -5.11
CA ARG A 50 22.65 -29.11 -6.16
C ARG A 50 21.66 -28.05 -6.66
N ALA A 51 22.13 -26.80 -6.80
CA ALA A 51 21.36 -25.65 -7.28
C ALA A 51 20.16 -25.23 -6.41
N TRP A 52 20.13 -25.62 -5.12
CA TRP A 52 19.04 -25.29 -4.19
C TRP A 52 18.70 -23.79 -4.16
N GLY A 53 19.70 -22.90 -4.21
CA GLY A 53 19.48 -21.45 -4.13
C GLY A 53 18.65 -20.89 -5.28
N LYS A 54 18.83 -21.39 -6.51
CA LYS A 54 18.04 -20.93 -7.67
C LYS A 54 16.59 -21.41 -7.56
N SER A 55 16.39 -22.67 -7.20
CA SER A 55 15.05 -23.24 -7.02
C SER A 55 14.29 -22.60 -5.87
N VAL A 56 14.99 -22.27 -4.77
CA VAL A 56 14.42 -21.53 -3.65
C VAL A 56 14.06 -20.11 -4.07
N LEU A 57 14.91 -19.40 -4.81
CA LEU A 57 14.57 -18.07 -5.29
C LEU A 57 13.32 -18.08 -6.18
N GLU A 58 13.22 -19.03 -7.10
CA GLU A 58 12.05 -19.20 -7.96
C GLU A 58 10.79 -19.55 -7.16
N LEU A 59 10.90 -20.43 -6.16
CA LEU A 59 9.81 -20.76 -5.26
C LEU A 59 9.31 -19.53 -4.49
N TYR A 60 10.22 -18.75 -3.90
CA TYR A 60 9.86 -17.58 -3.10
C TYR A 60 9.35 -16.42 -3.96
N ALA A 61 9.82 -16.27 -5.20
CA ALA A 61 9.27 -15.29 -6.14
C ALA A 61 7.80 -15.60 -6.49
N ASN A 62 7.49 -16.86 -6.81
CA ASN A 62 6.12 -17.30 -7.06
C ASN A 62 5.25 -17.16 -5.81
N LYS A 63 5.79 -17.53 -4.65
CA LYS A 63 5.08 -17.42 -3.39
C LYS A 63 4.80 -15.97 -3.01
N ALA A 64 5.74 -15.05 -3.26
CA ALA A 64 5.55 -13.63 -3.05
C ALA A 64 4.35 -13.10 -3.83
N ALA A 65 4.18 -13.49 -5.09
CA ALA A 65 3.02 -13.08 -5.89
C ALA A 65 1.69 -13.57 -5.30
N VAL A 66 1.63 -14.84 -4.91
CA VAL A 66 0.43 -15.45 -4.31
C VAL A 66 0.08 -14.82 -2.95
N VAL A 67 1.08 -14.56 -2.12
CA VAL A 67 0.89 -13.93 -0.81
C VAL A 67 0.51 -12.46 -0.96
N SER A 68 1.11 -11.75 -1.92
CA SER A 68 0.75 -10.36 -2.21
C SER A 68 -0.72 -10.23 -2.59
N TYR A 69 -1.24 -11.14 -3.44
CA TYR A 69 -2.64 -11.13 -3.81
C TYR A 69 -3.57 -11.37 -2.62
N GLN A 70 -3.21 -12.29 -1.72
CA GLN A 70 -4.00 -12.58 -0.52
C GLN A 70 -3.98 -11.45 0.51
N LEU A 71 -2.84 -10.77 0.66
CA LEU A 71 -2.64 -9.70 1.64
C LEU A 71 -3.06 -8.32 1.13
N ALA A 72 -3.22 -8.14 -0.18
CA ALA A 72 -3.65 -6.89 -0.80
C ALA A 72 -4.86 -6.23 -0.12
N PRO A 73 -6.00 -6.91 0.13
CA PRO A 73 -7.16 -6.26 0.75
C PRO A 73 -6.86 -5.73 2.17
N ALA A 74 -6.12 -6.50 2.98
CA ALA A 74 -5.74 -6.08 4.33
C ALA A 74 -4.74 -4.91 4.29
N ALA A 75 -3.74 -4.97 3.41
CA ALA A 75 -2.77 -3.90 3.22
C ALA A 75 -3.43 -2.60 2.74
N LEU A 76 -4.46 -2.70 1.91
CA LEU A 76 -5.21 -1.53 1.42
C LEU A 76 -5.98 -0.84 2.55
N ILE A 77 -6.62 -1.60 3.44
CA ILE A 77 -7.32 -1.05 4.62
C ILE A 77 -6.34 -0.31 5.52
N ILE A 78 -5.18 -0.91 5.80
CA ILE A 78 -4.13 -0.30 6.63
C ILE A 78 -3.60 0.98 5.96
N ALA A 79 -3.32 0.93 4.66
CA ALA A 79 -2.84 2.08 3.91
C ALA A 79 -3.84 3.25 3.90
N ALA A 80 -5.14 2.95 3.75
CA ALA A 80 -6.19 3.96 3.83
C ALA A 80 -6.27 4.59 5.24
N ALA A 81 -6.18 3.78 6.30
CA ALA A 81 -6.15 4.27 7.67
C ALA A 81 -4.92 5.16 7.95
N LEU A 82 -3.75 4.76 7.43
CA LEU A 82 -2.52 5.54 7.51
C LEU A 82 -2.65 6.88 6.76
N LEU A 83 -3.23 6.87 5.56
CA LEU A 83 -3.46 8.08 4.78
C LEU A 83 -4.33 9.09 5.56
N VAL A 84 -5.48 8.64 6.08
CA VAL A 84 -6.37 9.48 6.89
C VAL A 84 -5.65 10.02 8.12
N THR A 85 -4.84 9.20 8.78
CA THR A 85 -4.03 9.61 9.94
C THR A 85 -3.01 10.69 9.57
N LEU A 86 -2.33 10.55 8.42
CA LEU A 86 -1.34 11.52 7.94
C LEU A 86 -1.99 12.85 7.57
N LEU A 87 -3.08 12.83 6.80
CA LEU A 87 -3.84 14.04 6.47
C LEU A 87 -4.35 14.75 7.73
N SER A 88 -4.77 13.99 8.75
CA SER A 88 -5.24 14.53 10.02
C SER A 88 -4.11 15.22 10.78
N ARG A 89 -2.94 14.59 10.86
CA ARG A 89 -1.75 15.14 11.54
C ARG A 89 -1.21 16.40 10.87
N ARG A 90 -1.32 16.51 9.55
CA ARG A 90 -0.85 17.68 8.78
C ARG A 90 -1.85 18.83 8.76
N GLY A 91 -3.06 18.62 9.28
CA GLY A 91 -4.16 19.60 9.17
C GLY A 91 -4.75 19.72 7.77
N GLU A 92 -4.30 18.89 6.80
CA GLU A 92 -4.81 18.87 5.43
C GLU A 92 -6.28 18.46 5.40
N LEU A 93 -6.69 17.52 6.27
CA LEU A 93 -8.10 17.14 6.42
C LEU A 93 -8.96 18.33 6.87
N ILE A 94 -8.47 19.13 7.82
CA ILE A 94 -9.17 20.32 8.33
C ILE A 94 -9.22 21.43 7.26
N ALA A 95 -8.14 21.61 6.50
CA ALA A 95 -8.10 22.55 5.38
C ALA A 95 -9.11 22.17 4.27
N LEU A 96 -9.19 20.88 3.92
CA LEU A 96 -10.17 20.36 2.97
C LEU A 96 -11.61 20.60 3.46
N TYR A 97 -11.89 20.35 4.74
CA TYR A 97 -13.18 20.67 5.35
C TYR A 97 -13.49 22.17 5.34
N GLY A 98 -12.52 23.01 5.66
CA GLY A 98 -12.66 24.48 5.66
C GLY A 98 -12.93 25.07 4.28
N LEU A 99 -12.44 24.41 3.22
CA LEU A 99 -12.72 24.76 1.81
C LEU A 99 -14.06 24.20 1.30
N GLY A 100 -14.83 23.51 2.14
CA GLY A 100 -16.13 22.93 1.77
C GLY A 100 -16.03 21.67 0.91
N VAL A 101 -14.84 21.05 0.78
CA VAL A 101 -14.67 19.79 0.07
C VAL A 101 -15.33 18.70 0.91
N ARG A 102 -16.44 18.14 0.40
CA ARG A 102 -17.16 17.07 1.09
C ARG A 102 -16.28 15.80 1.16
N PRO A 103 -16.15 15.17 2.34
CA PRO A 103 -15.32 13.97 2.53
C PRO A 103 -15.80 12.78 1.69
N LEU A 104 -17.06 12.79 1.25
CA LEU A 104 -17.61 11.77 0.36
C LEU A 104 -16.93 11.71 -1.02
N ARG A 105 -16.29 12.81 -1.47
CA ARG A 105 -15.46 12.82 -2.70
C ARG A 105 -14.11 12.13 -2.54
N LEU A 106 -13.70 11.78 -1.32
CA LEU A 106 -12.47 11.02 -1.06
C LEU A 106 -12.71 9.50 -1.08
N ALA A 107 -13.98 9.08 -1.11
CA ALA A 107 -14.41 7.68 -1.01
C ALA A 107 -14.99 7.13 -2.33
N LEU A 108 -15.13 7.97 -3.36
CA LEU A 108 -15.66 7.67 -4.70
C LEU A 108 -14.68 8.15 -5.75
#